data_AF-A0A0F9EBI4-F1
#
_entry.id   AF-A0A0F9EBI4-F1
#
_cell.length_a   1.000
_cell.length_b   1.000
_cell.length_c   1.000
_cell.angle_alpha   90.00
_cell.angle_beta   90.00
_cell.angle_gamma   90.00
#
_symmetry.space_group_name_H-M   'P 1'
#
loop_
_entity.id
_entity.type
_entity.pdbx_description
1 polymer ?
#
loop_
_entity_poly.entity_id
_entity_poly.type
_entity_poly.pdbx_seq_one_letter_code
_entity_poly.pdbx_strand_id
1 'polypeptide(L)'
;MSDLSHQQVEDAASVWLSKPFSSLVVQELSTESWGWRGRPKFILDVVGVTPNAQKIKIVECKTSRSDFKSGFEKLEIYQTFCHHLFVAAPTGMIQPEELPEGVGLLSVSQRGAARLKRWARPNQVDPAKYSLILERVLQKIIVRRSQSPWGIKRVGTEDKHWPGDGCEKHPTEIQGHLKHQDHLYQLAWREWLEEVEQH
;
A
#
# COMPACT_ATOMS: atom_id res chain seq x y z
N MET A 1 9.67 -12.07 -26.87
CA MET A 1 8.75 -11.16 -26.16
C MET A 1 9.47 -10.68 -24.93
N SER A 2 9.54 -9.37 -24.64
CA SER A 2 10.20 -8.92 -23.40
C SER A 2 9.32 -9.29 -22.21
N ASP A 3 9.95 -9.80 -21.15
CA ASP A 3 9.24 -10.06 -19.91
C ASP A 3 8.89 -8.73 -19.22
N LEU A 4 7.71 -8.66 -18.60
CA LEU A 4 7.28 -7.48 -17.84
C LEU A 4 8.15 -7.34 -16.58
N SER A 5 8.61 -6.13 -16.29
CA SER A 5 9.29 -5.85 -15.02
C SER A 5 8.30 -5.88 -13.85
N HIS A 6 8.83 -6.03 -12.63
CA HIS A 6 8.00 -6.05 -11.43
C HIS A 6 7.21 -4.74 -11.27
N GLN A 7 7.90 -3.61 -11.42
CA GLN A 7 7.28 -2.28 -11.41
C GLN A 7 6.15 -2.15 -12.44
N GLN A 8 6.29 -2.69 -13.66
CA GLN A 8 5.23 -2.64 -14.67
C GLN A 8 3.98 -3.44 -14.25
N VAL A 9 4.16 -4.53 -13.50
CA VAL A 9 3.05 -5.33 -12.94
C VAL A 9 2.38 -4.55 -11.81
N GLU A 10 3.17 -3.93 -10.92
CA GLU A 10 2.66 -3.08 -9.82
C GLU A 10 1.89 -1.85 -10.33
N ASP A 11 2.38 -1.19 -11.36
CA ASP A 11 1.73 -0.03 -11.98
C ASP A 11 0.37 -0.43 -12.57
N ALA A 12 0.33 -1.55 -13.31
CA ALA A 12 -0.90 -2.10 -13.87
C ALA A 12 -1.91 -2.47 -12.78
N ALA A 13 -1.45 -3.09 -11.69
CA ALA A 13 -2.28 -3.43 -10.54
C ALA A 13 -2.79 -2.18 -9.81
N SER A 14 -1.97 -1.15 -9.68
CA SER A 14 -2.33 0.13 -9.05
C SER A 14 -3.44 0.85 -9.83
N VAL A 15 -3.32 0.88 -11.16
CA VAL A 15 -4.36 1.43 -12.05
C VAL A 15 -5.65 0.61 -12.00
N TRP A 16 -5.56 -0.70 -11.75
CA TRP A 16 -6.75 -1.54 -11.58
C TRP A 16 -7.43 -1.28 -10.23
N LEU A 17 -6.65 -1.14 -9.15
CA LEU A 17 -7.16 -0.88 -7.79
C LEU A 17 -7.71 0.53 -7.60
N SER A 18 -7.26 1.51 -8.39
CA SER A 18 -7.76 2.89 -8.35
C SER A 18 -9.21 3.03 -8.84
N LYS A 19 -9.86 1.92 -9.19
CA LYS A 19 -11.27 1.85 -9.58
C LYS A 19 -12.09 1.16 -8.49
N PRO A 20 -13.11 1.83 -7.92
CA PRO A 20 -13.53 3.23 -8.17
C PRO A 20 -12.52 4.24 -7.61
N PHE A 21 -12.59 5.50 -8.09
CA PHE A 21 -11.66 6.60 -7.75
C PHE A 21 -11.52 6.87 -6.23
N SER A 22 -12.47 6.41 -5.42
CA SER A 22 -12.43 6.50 -3.95
C SER A 22 -11.39 5.60 -3.28
N SER A 23 -10.64 4.79 -4.03
CA SER A 23 -9.58 3.94 -3.47
C SER A 23 -8.29 4.73 -3.25
N LEU A 24 -7.78 4.68 -2.02
CA LEU A 24 -6.40 5.07 -1.67
C LEU A 24 -5.47 3.91 -2.05
N VAL A 25 -4.58 4.12 -3.02
CA VAL A 25 -3.70 3.07 -3.54
C VAL A 25 -2.24 3.43 -3.31
N VAL A 26 -1.47 2.47 -2.81
CA VAL A 26 -0.02 2.59 -2.60
C VAL A 26 0.68 1.31 -3.01
N GLN A 27 1.91 1.44 -3.50
CA GLN A 27 2.83 0.33 -3.76
C GLN A 27 3.75 0.08 -2.56
N GLU A 28 4.32 -1.11 -2.41
CA GLU A 28 5.40 -1.47 -1.46
C GLU A 28 5.10 -1.10 0.00
N LEU A 29 3.93 -1.49 0.51
CA LEU A 29 3.49 -1.13 1.87
C LEU A 29 4.08 -2.08 2.91
N SER A 30 4.86 -1.54 3.84
CA SER A 30 5.32 -2.33 4.98
C SER A 30 4.28 -2.39 6.09
N THR A 31 4.00 -3.62 6.57
CA THR A 31 3.12 -3.91 7.72
C THR A 31 3.77 -3.60 9.07
N GLU A 32 5.04 -3.21 9.09
CA GLU A 32 5.72 -2.74 10.29
C GLU A 32 5.19 -1.36 10.67
N SER A 33 4.64 -1.23 11.87
CA SER A 33 4.32 0.06 12.49
C SER A 33 5.09 0.23 13.80
N TRP A 34 5.19 1.48 14.26
CA TRP A 34 5.98 1.84 15.44
C TRP A 34 5.45 1.19 16.72
N GLY A 35 4.15 0.96 16.85
CA GLY A 35 3.52 0.22 17.95
C GLY A 35 3.61 -1.31 17.81
N TRP A 36 4.11 -1.81 16.68
CA TRP A 36 4.18 -3.24 16.33
C TRP A 36 5.62 -3.72 16.11
N ARG A 37 6.60 -3.05 16.72
CA ARG A 37 8.01 -3.45 16.69
C ARG A 37 8.20 -4.86 17.27
N GLY A 38 8.93 -5.72 16.54
CA GLY A 38 9.22 -7.10 16.94
C GLY A 38 8.29 -8.18 16.36
N ARG A 39 7.24 -7.79 15.61
CA ARG A 39 6.42 -8.72 14.82
C ARG A 39 7.05 -8.98 13.45
N PRO A 40 6.70 -10.08 12.75
CA PRO A 40 7.17 -10.33 11.40
C PRO A 40 6.81 -9.17 10.47
N LYS A 41 7.82 -8.64 9.78
CA LYS A 41 7.68 -7.57 8.80
C LYS A 41 7.30 -8.17 7.45
N PHE A 42 6.16 -7.76 6.92
CA PHE A 42 5.78 -8.04 5.54
C PHE A 42 5.82 -6.76 4.72
N ILE A 43 6.10 -6.93 3.43
CA ILE A 43 5.98 -5.89 2.42
C ILE A 43 4.93 -6.37 1.43
N LEU A 44 3.90 -5.55 1.24
CA LEU A 44 2.75 -5.83 0.40
C LEU A 44 2.91 -5.02 -0.90
N ASP A 45 2.96 -5.69 -2.05
CA ASP A 45 3.32 -5.05 -3.33
C ASP A 45 2.36 -3.93 -3.70
N VAL A 46 1.05 -4.17 -3.78
CA VAL A 46 0.07 -3.10 -4.02
C VAL A 46 -1.13 -3.23 -3.09
N VAL A 47 -1.44 -2.14 -2.39
CA VAL A 47 -2.54 -2.06 -1.42
C VAL A 47 -3.52 -0.98 -1.83
N GLY A 48 -4.80 -1.34 -1.91
CA GLY A 48 -5.92 -0.43 -2.13
C GLY A 48 -6.88 -0.44 -0.94
N VAL A 49 -7.13 0.72 -0.36
CA VAL A 49 -8.13 0.91 0.70
C VAL A 49 -9.27 1.74 0.16
N THR A 50 -10.50 1.28 0.32
CA THR A 50 -11.72 2.04 0.03
C THR A 50 -12.36 2.43 1.36
N PRO A 51 -12.09 3.63 1.92
CA PRO A 51 -12.46 3.98 3.29
C PRO A 51 -13.96 3.92 3.53
N ASN A 52 -14.76 4.47 2.61
CA ASN A 52 -16.23 4.52 2.74
C ASN A 52 -16.88 3.13 2.76
N ALA A 53 -16.25 2.12 2.15
CA ALA A 53 -16.73 0.75 2.14
C ALA A 53 -16.05 -0.13 3.21
N GLN A 54 -15.09 0.44 3.95
CA GLN A 54 -14.19 -0.25 4.86
C GLN A 54 -13.57 -1.50 4.23
N LYS A 55 -13.14 -1.41 2.96
CA LYS A 55 -12.53 -2.53 2.23
C LYS A 55 -11.06 -2.32 1.98
N ILE A 56 -10.31 -3.41 2.11
CA ILE A 56 -8.89 -3.52 1.78
C ILE A 56 -8.76 -4.56 0.68
N LYS A 57 -8.10 -4.21 -0.40
CA LYS A 57 -7.67 -5.12 -1.46
C LYS A 57 -6.15 -5.11 -1.50
N ILE A 58 -5.53 -6.29 -1.57
CA ILE A 58 -4.10 -6.44 -1.77
C ILE A 58 -3.88 -7.16 -3.09
N VAL A 59 -2.86 -6.75 -3.83
CA VAL A 59 -2.37 -7.43 -5.02
C VAL A 59 -0.90 -7.77 -4.80
N GLU A 60 -0.57 -9.05 -4.83
CA GLU A 60 0.80 -9.57 -4.87
C GLU A 60 1.24 -9.69 -6.33
N CYS A 61 2.38 -9.13 -6.70
CA CYS A 61 2.88 -9.06 -8.07
C CYS A 61 3.95 -10.13 -8.31
N LYS A 62 3.77 -10.94 -9.37
CA LYS A 62 4.69 -12.00 -9.76
C LYS A 62 5.14 -11.83 -11.20
N THR A 63 6.45 -11.83 -11.42
CA THR A 63 7.05 -11.69 -12.76
C THR A 63 7.63 -12.99 -13.30
N SER A 64 7.68 -14.04 -12.49
CA SER A 64 8.16 -15.36 -12.92
C SER A 64 7.43 -16.50 -12.21
N ARG A 65 7.44 -17.68 -12.84
CA ARG A 65 6.93 -18.93 -12.23
C ARG A 65 7.67 -19.30 -10.95
N SER A 66 8.97 -19.02 -10.90
CA SER A 66 9.81 -19.34 -9.74
C SER A 66 9.40 -18.50 -8.53
N ASP A 67 9.25 -17.19 -8.74
CA ASP A 67 8.78 -16.22 -7.73
C ASP A 67 7.36 -16.55 -7.22
N PHE A 68 6.47 -16.98 -8.12
CA PHE A 68 5.15 -17.45 -7.70
C PHE A 68 5.23 -18.65 -6.75
N LYS A 69 6.06 -19.65 -7.07
CA LYS A 69 6.19 -20.86 -6.25
C LYS A 69 6.85 -20.59 -4.91
N SER A 70 7.90 -19.77 -4.86
CA SER A 70 8.59 -19.45 -3.60
C SER A 70 7.75 -18.57 -2.68
N GLY A 71 6.87 -17.73 -3.23
CA GLY A 71 5.98 -16.84 -2.48
C GLY A 71 4.64 -17.44 -2.10
N PHE A 72 4.35 -18.71 -2.46
CA PHE A 72 3.01 -19.27 -2.35
C PHE A 72 2.45 -19.26 -0.91
N GLU A 73 3.28 -19.61 0.07
CA GLU A 73 2.90 -19.64 1.49
C GLU A 73 2.59 -18.24 2.06
N LYS A 74 3.16 -17.18 1.49
CA LYS A 74 2.89 -15.80 1.93
C LYS A 74 1.45 -15.38 1.66
N LEU A 75 0.81 -15.97 0.64
CA LEU A 75 -0.56 -15.64 0.26
C LEU A 75 -1.54 -15.89 1.40
N GLU A 76 -1.38 -16.98 2.15
CA GLU A 76 -2.22 -17.29 3.31
C GLU A 76 -2.09 -16.22 4.40
N ILE A 77 -0.86 -15.75 4.67
CA ILE A 77 -0.62 -14.67 5.62
C ILE A 77 -1.25 -13.36 5.12
N TYR A 78 -1.10 -13.04 3.84
CA TYR A 78 -1.61 -11.80 3.24
C TYR A 78 -3.15 -11.75 3.19
N GLN A 79 -3.82 -12.89 3.06
CA GLN A 79 -5.27 -12.96 3.18
C GLN A 79 -5.77 -12.44 4.54
N THR A 80 -4.96 -12.55 5.59
CA THR A 80 -5.35 -12.05 6.92
C THR A 80 -5.32 -10.53 7.05
N PHE A 81 -4.71 -9.81 6.11
CA PHE A 81 -4.61 -8.34 6.10
C PHE A 81 -5.62 -7.66 5.18
N CYS A 82 -6.41 -8.42 4.41
CA CYS A 82 -7.29 -7.83 3.41
C CYS A 82 -8.61 -8.57 3.24
N HIS A 83 -9.57 -7.84 2.69
CA HIS A 83 -10.86 -8.42 2.34
C HIS A 83 -10.76 -9.19 1.03
N HIS A 84 -9.88 -8.77 0.11
CA HIS A 84 -9.67 -9.47 -1.14
C HIS A 84 -8.18 -9.48 -1.46
N LEU A 85 -7.61 -10.68 -1.60
CA LEU A 85 -6.24 -10.87 -2.06
C LEU A 85 -6.25 -11.28 -3.52
N PHE A 86 -5.41 -10.63 -4.34
CA PHE A 86 -5.18 -11.00 -5.73
C PHE A 86 -3.70 -11.29 -5.96
N VAL A 87 -3.41 -12.12 -6.95
CA VAL A 87 -2.09 -12.20 -7.57
C VAL A 87 -2.17 -11.51 -8.93
N ALA A 88 -1.22 -10.65 -9.25
CA ALA A 88 -1.03 -10.07 -10.59
C ALA A 88 0.20 -10.68 -11.26
N ALA A 89 0.04 -11.17 -12.48
CA ALA A 89 1.14 -11.75 -13.23
C ALA A 89 0.99 -11.53 -14.74
N PRO A 90 2.08 -11.63 -15.53
CA PRO A 90 2.01 -11.63 -16.99
C PRO A 90 0.98 -12.61 -17.53
N THR A 91 0.32 -12.23 -18.62
CA THR A 91 -0.74 -13.01 -19.25
C THR A 91 -0.25 -14.42 -19.61
N GLY A 92 -0.97 -15.43 -19.11
CA GLY A 92 -0.67 -16.84 -19.34
C GLY A 92 0.37 -17.45 -18.40
N MET A 93 0.98 -16.68 -17.49
CA MET A 93 2.00 -17.18 -16.55
C MET A 93 1.42 -18.03 -15.41
N ILE A 94 0.26 -17.63 -14.87
CA ILE A 94 -0.43 -18.32 -13.78
C ILE A 94 -1.84 -18.62 -14.26
N GLN A 95 -2.27 -19.86 -14.09
CA GLN A 95 -3.65 -20.26 -14.34
C GLN A 95 -4.50 -20.07 -13.09
N PRO A 96 -5.79 -19.71 -13.23
CA PRO A 96 -6.69 -19.55 -12.11
C PRO A 96 -6.71 -20.76 -11.16
N GLU A 97 -6.56 -21.98 -11.66
CA GLU A 97 -6.68 -23.22 -10.90
C GLU A 97 -5.46 -23.48 -10.00
N GLU A 98 -4.33 -22.83 -10.28
CA GLU A 98 -3.09 -22.99 -9.51
C GLU A 98 -3.09 -22.19 -8.20
N LEU A 99 -3.98 -21.21 -8.08
CA LEU A 99 -4.03 -20.31 -6.94
C LEU A 99 -4.86 -20.90 -5.79
N PRO A 100 -4.46 -20.67 -4.52
CA PRO A 100 -5.22 -21.11 -3.34
C PRO A 100 -6.68 -20.65 -3.38
N GLU A 101 -7.55 -21.38 -2.69
CA GLU A 101 -8.95 -20.97 -2.58
C GLU A 101 -9.07 -19.53 -2.03
N GLY A 102 -9.99 -18.76 -2.60
CA GLY A 102 -10.25 -17.37 -2.19
C GLY A 102 -9.28 -16.32 -2.76
N VAL A 103 -8.14 -16.69 -3.35
CA VAL A 103 -7.24 -15.71 -4.00
C VAL A 103 -7.78 -15.31 -5.40
N GLY A 104 -7.67 -14.05 -5.79
CA GLY A 104 -8.01 -13.60 -7.14
C GLY A 104 -6.82 -13.63 -8.10
N LEU A 105 -7.08 -13.51 -9.41
CA LEU A 105 -6.04 -13.42 -10.43
C LEU A 105 -6.27 -12.20 -11.33
N LEU A 106 -5.24 -11.38 -11.45
CA LEU A 106 -5.11 -10.32 -12.45
C LEU A 106 -4.07 -10.74 -13.49
N SER A 107 -4.48 -10.77 -14.74
CA SER A 107 -3.62 -11.01 -15.89
C SER A 107 -3.15 -9.67 -16.44
N VAL A 108 -1.85 -9.42 -16.39
CA VAL A 108 -1.23 -8.20 -16.92
C VAL A 108 -0.78 -8.44 -18.35
N SER A 109 -1.26 -7.60 -19.25
CA SER A 109 -0.87 -7.64 -20.66
C SER A 109 0.48 -6.94 -20.87
N GLN A 110 1.16 -7.26 -21.97
CA GLN A 110 2.40 -6.60 -22.40
C GLN A 110 2.27 -5.07 -22.57
N ARG A 111 1.02 -4.57 -22.72
CA ARG A 111 0.72 -3.13 -22.79
C ARG A 111 0.53 -2.48 -21.41
N GLY A 112 0.79 -3.20 -20.32
CA GLY A 112 0.65 -2.67 -18.95
C GLY A 112 -0.79 -2.58 -18.44
N ALA A 113 -1.75 -3.25 -19.09
CA ALA A 113 -3.13 -3.29 -18.62
C ALA A 113 -3.42 -4.59 -17.85
N ALA A 114 -3.88 -4.49 -16.61
CA ALA A 114 -4.35 -5.60 -15.79
C ALA A 114 -5.83 -5.91 -16.06
N ARG A 115 -6.15 -7.20 -16.21
CA ARG A 115 -7.52 -7.70 -16.39
C ARG A 115 -7.82 -8.83 -15.40
N LEU A 116 -9.02 -8.78 -14.83
CA LEU A 116 -9.50 -9.82 -13.93
C LEU A 116 -9.67 -11.15 -14.69
N LYS A 117 -9.14 -12.24 -14.11
CA LYS A 117 -9.34 -13.62 -14.57
C LYS A 117 -10.07 -14.48 -13.55
N ARG A 118 -9.83 -14.25 -12.26
CA ARG A 118 -10.52 -14.90 -11.15
C ARG A 118 -10.81 -13.86 -10.08
N TRP A 119 -12.07 -13.77 -9.64
CA TRP A 119 -12.41 -12.91 -8.51
C TRP A 119 -11.98 -13.55 -7.20
N ALA A 120 -11.40 -12.75 -6.31
CA ALA A 120 -11.07 -13.18 -4.97
C ALA A 120 -12.35 -13.37 -4.15
N ARG A 121 -12.39 -14.38 -3.26
CA ARG A 121 -13.49 -14.46 -2.30
C ARG A 121 -13.24 -13.45 -1.18
N PRO A 122 -14.30 -12.80 -0.67
CA PRO A 122 -14.16 -11.89 0.44
C PRO A 122 -13.72 -12.64 1.70
N ASN A 123 -12.72 -12.11 2.40
CA ASN A 123 -12.32 -12.55 3.73
C ASN A 123 -12.76 -11.54 4.80
N GLN A 124 -12.91 -12.01 6.03
CA GLN A 124 -13.05 -11.16 7.20
C GLN A 124 -11.67 -10.64 7.62
N VAL A 125 -11.60 -9.35 7.95
CA VAL A 125 -10.36 -8.72 8.41
C VAL A 125 -10.53 -8.34 9.87
N ASP A 126 -9.55 -8.73 10.68
CA ASP A 126 -9.47 -8.32 12.07
C ASP A 126 -9.45 -6.77 12.17
N PRO A 127 -10.28 -6.15 13.03
CA PRO A 127 -10.34 -4.68 13.12
C PRO A 127 -8.99 -4.01 13.40
N ALA A 128 -8.12 -4.61 14.21
CA ALA A 128 -6.80 -4.06 14.49
C ALA A 128 -5.90 -4.10 13.25
N LYS A 129 -6.00 -5.16 12.42
CA LYS A 129 -5.30 -5.23 11.13
C LYS A 129 -5.85 -4.23 10.12
N TYR A 130 -7.17 -4.01 10.11
CA TYR A 130 -7.77 -2.99 9.25
C TYR A 130 -7.22 -1.60 9.60
N SER A 131 -7.25 -1.22 10.87
CA SER A 131 -6.71 0.05 11.36
C SER A 131 -5.23 0.20 11.06
N LEU A 132 -4.44 -0.86 11.27
CA LEU A 132 -3.02 -0.89 10.92
C LEU A 132 -2.80 -0.59 9.43
N ILE A 133 -3.49 -1.28 8.52
CA ILE A 133 -3.30 -1.05 7.09
C ILE A 133 -3.74 0.36 6.69
N LEU A 134 -4.87 0.85 7.21
CA LEU A 134 -5.33 2.21 6.95
C LEU A 134 -4.31 3.26 7.42
N GLU A 135 -3.82 3.13 8.65
CA GLU A 135 -2.79 4.01 9.23
C GLU A 135 -1.54 4.04 8.35
N ARG A 136 -1.04 2.86 7.94
CA ARG A 136 0.18 2.75 7.12
C ARG A 136 -0.01 3.32 5.72
N VAL A 137 -1.18 3.14 5.11
CA VAL A 137 -1.51 3.74 3.81
C VAL A 137 -1.54 5.27 3.93
N LEU A 138 -2.22 5.81 4.94
CA LEU A 138 -2.29 7.26 5.18
C LEU A 138 -0.89 7.84 5.43
N GLN A 139 -0.10 7.24 6.31
CA GLN A 139 1.29 7.64 6.58
C GLN A 139 2.12 7.65 5.29
N LYS A 140 2.04 6.60 4.47
CA LYS A 140 2.78 6.54 3.21
C LYS A 140 2.37 7.63 2.23
N ILE A 141 1.07 7.90 2.09
CA ILE A 141 0.54 8.97 1.23
C ILE A 141 1.02 10.34 1.72
N ILE A 142 0.92 10.58 3.03
CA ILE A 142 1.29 11.84 3.66
C ILE A 142 2.79 12.11 3.48
N VAL A 143 3.66 11.14 3.79
CA VAL A 143 5.12 11.27 3.62
C VAL A 143 5.48 11.51 2.15
N ARG A 144 4.84 10.80 1.22
CA ARG A 144 5.06 11.03 -0.21
C ARG A 144 4.60 12.42 -0.66
N ARG A 145 3.50 12.94 -0.11
CA ARG A 145 3.02 14.29 -0.41
C ARG A 145 3.85 15.39 0.24
N SER A 146 4.37 15.17 1.46
CA SER A 146 5.25 16.15 2.11
C SER A 146 6.58 16.30 1.40
N GLN A 147 7.04 15.26 0.71
CA GLN A 147 8.21 15.29 -0.17
C GLN A 147 7.92 15.89 -1.56
N SER A 148 6.65 16.21 -1.86
CA SER A 148 6.28 16.81 -3.15
C SER A 148 6.59 18.32 -3.15
N PRO A 149 7.06 18.89 -4.28
CA PRO A 149 7.18 20.34 -4.45
C PRO A 149 5.87 21.11 -4.24
N TRP A 150 4.73 20.40 -4.32
CA TRP A 150 3.37 20.91 -4.13
C TRP A 150 2.75 20.49 -2.79
N GLY A 151 3.59 20.07 -1.82
CA GLY A 151 3.15 19.58 -0.52
C GLY A 151 2.26 20.58 0.22
N ILE A 152 1.45 20.06 1.15
CA ILE A 152 0.57 20.86 2.02
C ILE A 152 1.45 21.83 2.81
N LYS A 153 1.49 23.11 2.39
CA LYS A 153 2.09 24.18 3.18
C LYS A 153 1.23 24.38 4.43
N ARG A 154 1.84 24.38 5.61
CA ARG A 154 1.14 24.82 6.82
C ARG A 154 0.72 26.28 6.65
N VAL A 155 -0.50 26.59 7.08
CA VAL A 155 -0.93 27.98 7.28
C VAL A 155 0.02 28.62 8.30
N GLY A 156 0.66 29.74 7.93
CA GLY A 156 1.61 30.47 8.79
C GLY A 156 3.09 30.10 8.66
N THR A 157 3.49 29.28 7.68
CA THR A 157 4.91 28.96 7.42
C THR A 157 5.37 29.37 6.02
N GLU A 158 4.75 30.40 5.46
CA GLU A 158 4.91 30.81 4.05
C GLU A 158 6.34 31.24 3.71
N ASP A 159 7.09 31.74 4.70
CA ASP A 159 8.46 32.25 4.54
C ASP A 159 9.58 31.27 4.96
N LYS A 160 9.23 30.03 5.35
CA LYS A 160 10.23 29.05 5.81
C LYS A 160 10.50 28.01 4.72
N HIS A 161 11.75 28.00 4.23
CA HIS A 161 12.32 26.95 3.36
C HIS A 161 12.16 25.58 4.04
N TRP A 162 11.78 24.53 3.29
CA TRP A 162 11.45 23.22 3.87
C TRP A 162 12.29 22.09 3.29
N PRO A 163 12.64 21.07 4.10
CA PRO A 163 13.34 19.90 3.64
C PRO A 163 12.68 19.18 2.47
N GLY A 164 13.39 19.08 1.36
CA GLY A 164 12.90 18.48 0.11
C GLY A 164 12.50 19.46 -1.00
N ASP A 165 12.61 20.77 -0.78
CA ASP A 165 12.53 21.79 -1.84
C ASP A 165 13.74 21.81 -2.80
N GLY A 166 14.70 20.92 -2.57
CA GLY A 166 15.90 20.73 -3.39
C GLY A 166 17.12 21.52 -2.91
N CYS A 167 17.05 22.18 -1.75
CA CYS A 167 18.13 23.04 -1.26
C CYS A 167 18.99 22.44 -0.13
N GLU A 168 18.72 21.22 0.33
CA GLU A 168 19.44 20.61 1.46
C GLU A 168 20.66 19.79 1.04
N LYS A 169 21.79 20.03 1.70
CA LYS A 169 23.08 19.41 1.36
C LYS A 169 23.46 18.20 2.22
N HIS A 170 22.75 17.87 3.32
CA HIS A 170 23.20 16.80 4.23
C HIS A 170 22.11 15.87 4.84
N PRO A 171 22.33 14.53 4.90
CA PRO A 171 21.35 13.53 5.35
C PRO A 171 20.94 13.55 6.84
N THR A 172 21.73 14.17 7.72
CA THR A 172 21.48 14.19 9.17
C THR A 172 20.36 15.14 9.58
N GLU A 173 20.13 16.19 8.79
CA GLU A 173 19.06 17.18 9.03
C GLU A 173 17.68 16.59 8.71
N ILE A 174 17.63 15.67 7.75
CA ILE A 174 16.44 14.89 7.36
C ILE A 174 15.97 14.00 8.52
N GLN A 175 16.89 13.33 9.24
CA GLN A 175 16.54 12.42 10.34
C GLN A 175 16.00 13.15 11.58
N GLY A 176 16.50 14.35 11.89
CA GLY A 176 15.95 15.18 12.97
C GLY A 176 14.54 15.68 12.66
N HIS A 177 14.28 16.02 11.40
CA HIS A 177 12.97 16.51 10.96
C HIS A 177 11.89 15.42 10.93
N LEU A 178 12.24 14.18 10.56
CA LEU A 178 11.32 13.05 10.62
C LEU A 178 10.81 12.81 12.05
N LYS A 179 11.69 12.92 13.07
CA LYS A 179 11.29 12.80 14.49
C LYS A 179 10.35 13.91 14.96
N HIS A 180 10.50 15.13 14.44
CA HIS A 180 9.61 16.24 14.78
C HIS A 180 8.25 16.11 14.10
N GLN A 181 8.22 15.66 12.84
CA GLN A 181 6.97 15.33 12.14
C GLN A 181 6.21 14.20 12.84
N ASP A 182 6.90 13.18 13.34
CA ASP A 182 6.30 12.08 14.11
C ASP A 182 5.53 12.58 15.35
N HIS A 183 6.08 13.53 16.10
CA HIS A 183 5.40 14.09 17.28
C HIS A 183 4.10 14.83 16.91
N LEU A 184 4.13 15.52 15.77
CA LEU A 184 2.97 16.29 15.28
C LEU A 184 1.88 15.37 14.72
N TYR A 185 2.24 14.27 14.07
CA TYR A 185 1.27 13.25 13.66
C TYR A 185 0.64 12.53 14.84
N GLN A 186 1.39 12.29 15.92
CA GLN A 186 0.84 11.71 17.14
C GLN A 186 -0.20 12.62 17.80
N LEU A 187 0.01 13.94 17.77
CA LEU A 187 -0.96 14.92 18.29
C LEU A 187 -2.22 14.93 17.43
N ALA A 188 -2.10 15.09 16.11
CA ALA A 188 -3.25 15.13 15.21
C ALA A 188 -4.05 13.81 15.19
N TRP A 189 -3.38 12.66 15.31
CA TRP A 189 -4.04 11.35 15.40
C TRP A 189 -4.80 11.18 16.72
N ARG A 190 -4.25 11.66 17.84
CA ARG A 190 -4.95 11.65 19.13
C ARG A 190 -6.18 12.54 19.11
N GLU A 191 -6.06 13.75 18.58
CA GLU A 191 -7.20 14.68 18.45
C GLU A 191 -8.32 14.08 17.59
N TRP A 192 -7.96 13.44 16.48
CA TRP A 192 -8.94 12.77 15.62
C TRP A 192 -9.59 11.54 16.30
N LEU A 193 -8.82 10.73 17.04
CA LEU A 193 -9.39 9.62 17.82
C LEU A 193 -10.34 10.13 18.90
N GLU A 194 -9.99 11.22 19.58
CA GLU A 194 -10.84 11.84 20.60
C GLU A 194 -12.16 12.38 19.98
N GLU A 195 -12.14 12.91 18.76
CA GLU A 195 -13.36 13.32 18.03
C GLU A 195 -14.22 12.12 17.58
N VAL A 196 -13.60 11.05 17.11
CA VAL A 196 -14.33 9.86 16.60
C VAL A 196 -14.92 9.03 17.74
N GLU A 197 -14.28 8.99 18.91
CA GLU A 197 -14.79 8.24 20.08
C GLU A 197 -15.89 9.00 20.86
N GLN A 198 -16.08 10.30 20.60
CA GLN A 198 -17.15 11.12 21.20
C GLN A 198 -18.47 11.09 20.40
N HIS A 199 -18.51 10.38 19.26
CA HIS A 199 -19.67 10.24 18.37
C HIS A 199 -20.04 8.78 18.13
#